data_AF-T0SFX0-F1
#
_entry.id   AF-T0SFX0-F1
#
_cell.length_a   1.000
_cell.length_b   1.000
_cell.length_c   1.000
_cell.angle_alpha   90.00
_cell.angle_beta   90.00
_cell.angle_gamma   90.00
#
_symmetry.space_group_name_H-M   'P 1'
#
loop_
_entity.id
_entity.type
_entity.pdbx_description
1 polymer ?
#
loop_
_entity_poly.entity_id
_entity_poly.type
_entity_poly.pdbx_seq_one_letter_code
_entity_poly.pdbx_strand_id
1 'polypeptide(L)'
;MEIVAFEDGKITGHGLLSEVSIVNQSQSFKGLVLAPLDVLPAYQGKGMGAAILLELEKRAKILDYSFISILGHESYYPRFGYVPASQYQIQAPFEVPNENFMIKELIDGRLEGKSGVIQYSEAFN
;
A
#
# COMPACT_ATOMS: atom_id res chain seq x y z
N MET A 1 -8.87 -2.83 -6.21
CA MET A 1 -9.61 -1.56 -6.13
C MET A 1 -8.78 -0.47 -6.77
N GLU A 2 -9.37 0.32 -7.66
CA GLU A 2 -8.66 1.30 -8.49
C GLU A 2 -9.22 2.71 -8.32
N ILE A 3 -8.35 3.72 -8.42
CA ILE A 3 -8.70 5.14 -8.51
C ILE A 3 -7.94 5.76 -9.69
N VAL A 4 -8.65 6.55 -10.49
CA VAL A 4 -8.08 7.36 -11.57
C VAL A 4 -8.29 8.84 -11.28
N ALA A 5 -7.26 9.64 -11.51
CA ALA A 5 -7.37 11.09 -11.53
C ALA A 5 -7.62 11.55 -12.96
N PHE A 6 -8.59 12.46 -13.13
CA PHE A 6 -8.99 12.99 -14.42
C PHE A 6 -8.99 14.52 -14.36
N GLU A 7 -8.24 15.15 -15.25
CA GLU A 7 -8.09 16.61 -15.33
C GLU A 7 -7.88 16.98 -16.81
N ASP A 8 -8.43 18.12 -17.24
CA ASP A 8 -8.33 18.60 -18.63
C ASP A 8 -8.76 17.58 -19.70
N GLY A 9 -9.76 16.75 -19.40
CA GLY A 9 -10.27 15.78 -20.37
C GLY A 9 -9.40 14.52 -20.55
N LYS A 10 -8.42 14.28 -19.68
CA LYS A 10 -7.53 13.11 -19.76
C LYS A 10 -7.27 12.48 -18.38
N ILE A 11 -6.88 11.21 -18.39
CA ILE A 11 -6.37 10.52 -17.21
C ILE A 11 -4.98 11.06 -16.91
N THR A 12 -4.80 11.59 -15.70
CA THR A 12 -3.55 12.25 -15.26
C THR A 12 -2.84 11.49 -14.16
N GLY A 13 -3.50 10.53 -13.52
CA GLY A 13 -2.89 9.63 -12.56
C GLY A 13 -3.77 8.41 -12.30
N HIS A 14 -3.16 7.39 -11.71
CA HIS A 14 -3.78 6.10 -11.43
C HIS A 14 -3.18 5.51 -10.15
N GLY A 15 -4.00 4.82 -9.36
CA GLY A 15 -3.54 4.03 -8.23
C GLY A 15 -4.37 2.77 -8.07
N LEU A 16 -3.70 1.66 -7.77
CA LEU A 16 -4.31 0.34 -7.64
C LEU A 16 -3.94 -0.30 -6.30
N LEU A 17 -4.97 -0.76 -5.60
CA LEU A 17 -4.85 -1.68 -4.46
C LEU A 17 -5.23 -3.11 -4.88
N SER A 18 -4.34 -4.06 -4.66
CA SER A 18 -4.55 -5.49 -4.94
C SER A 18 -4.54 -6.30 -3.65
N GLU A 19 -5.33 -7.37 -3.56
CA GLU A 19 -5.31 -8.23 -2.37
C GLU A 19 -3.96 -8.93 -2.21
N VAL A 20 -3.48 -8.96 -0.97
CA VAL A 20 -2.31 -9.73 -0.53
C VAL A 20 -2.63 -10.41 0.79
N SER A 21 -1.77 -11.34 1.20
CA SER A 21 -1.86 -11.96 2.52
C SER A 21 -0.54 -11.85 3.26
N ILE A 22 -0.59 -11.59 4.57
CA ILE A 22 0.51 -11.88 5.48
C ILE A 22 0.35 -13.33 5.90
N VAL A 23 1.37 -14.15 5.66
CA VAL A 23 1.32 -15.59 5.92
C VAL A 23 2.43 -15.99 6.89
N ASN A 24 2.06 -16.75 7.91
CA ASN A 24 2.99 -17.47 8.79
C ASN A 24 2.62 -18.96 8.84
N GLN A 25 3.28 -19.73 9.70
CA GLN A 25 3.11 -21.19 9.79
C GLN A 25 1.68 -21.64 10.16
N SER A 26 0.87 -20.74 10.76
CA SER A 26 -0.41 -21.09 11.37
C SER A 26 -1.59 -20.28 10.83
N GLN A 27 -1.34 -19.11 10.23
CA GLN A 27 -2.37 -18.13 9.92
C GLN A 27 -2.06 -17.39 8.61
N SER A 28 -3.13 -16.95 7.95
CA SER A 28 -3.10 -16.07 6.79
C SER A 28 -4.05 -14.90 7.03
N PHE A 29 -3.58 -13.67 6.78
CA PHE A 29 -4.31 -12.44 7.04
C PHE A 29 -4.37 -11.58 5.79
N LYS A 30 -5.58 -11.32 5.30
CA LYS A 30 -5.78 -10.50 4.11
C LYS A 30 -5.52 -9.02 4.39
N GLY A 31 -4.93 -8.36 3.40
CA GLY A 31 -4.84 -6.92 3.30
C GLY A 31 -4.62 -6.52 1.86
N LEU A 32 -4.01 -5.35 1.65
CA LEU A 32 -3.83 -4.79 0.32
C LEU A 32 -2.37 -4.39 0.09
N VAL A 33 -1.95 -4.41 -1.16
CA VAL A 33 -0.71 -3.75 -1.63
C VAL A 33 -1.06 -2.60 -2.56
N LEU A 34 -0.38 -1.46 -2.41
CA LEU A 34 -0.41 -0.38 -3.41
C LEU A 34 0.64 -0.63 -4.48
N ALA A 35 0.19 -0.97 -5.68
CA ALA A 35 1.03 -1.10 -6.85
C ALA A 35 0.18 -1.16 -8.13
N PRO A 36 0.33 -0.22 -9.08
CA PRO A 36 1.17 0.98 -9.01
C PRO A 36 0.45 2.19 -8.35
N LEU A 37 1.21 3.28 -8.17
CA LEU A 37 0.70 4.65 -7.95
C LEU A 37 1.47 5.59 -8.88
N ASP A 38 0.82 6.05 -9.94
CA ASP A 38 1.46 6.81 -11.01
C ASP A 38 0.74 8.13 -11.29
N VAL A 39 1.53 9.16 -11.63
CA VAL A 39 1.02 10.47 -12.07
C VAL A 39 1.84 10.91 -13.27
N LEU A 40 1.17 11.40 -14.32
CA LEU A 40 1.84 11.93 -15.50
C LEU A 40 2.85 13.02 -15.10
N PRO A 41 4.07 13.07 -15.69
CA PRO A 41 5.11 14.01 -15.27
C PRO A 41 4.66 15.49 -15.17
N ALA A 42 3.84 15.97 -16.11
CA ALA A 42 3.31 17.34 -16.11
C ALA A 42 2.33 17.66 -14.95
N TYR A 43 1.87 16.63 -14.24
CA TYR A 43 0.91 16.70 -13.13
C TYR A 43 1.54 16.32 -11.78
N GLN A 44 2.83 15.94 -11.76
CA GLN A 44 3.56 15.65 -10.53
C GLN A 44 3.84 16.92 -9.71
N GLY A 45 4.10 16.76 -8.42
CA GLY A 45 4.35 17.88 -7.49
C GLY A 45 3.12 18.72 -7.12
N LYS A 46 1.94 18.40 -7.67
CA LYS A 46 0.68 19.13 -7.44
C LYS A 46 -0.26 18.46 -6.44
N GLY A 47 0.23 17.46 -5.69
CA GLY A 47 -0.57 16.72 -4.70
C GLY A 47 -1.47 15.61 -5.26
N MET A 48 -1.47 15.37 -6.58
CA MET A 48 -2.35 14.37 -7.21
C MET A 48 -2.11 12.94 -6.70
N GLY A 49 -0.85 12.50 -6.59
CA GLY A 49 -0.53 11.16 -6.06
C GLY A 49 -0.99 10.98 -4.60
N ALA A 50 -0.92 12.05 -3.81
CA ALA A 50 -1.44 12.04 -2.44
C ALA A 50 -2.97 11.93 -2.41
N ALA A 51 -3.67 12.65 -3.30
CA ALA A 51 -5.13 12.59 -3.39
C ALA A 51 -5.62 11.18 -3.78
N ILE A 52 -4.96 10.55 -4.75
CA ILE A 52 -5.24 9.16 -5.16
C ILE A 52 -5.02 8.19 -3.98
N LEU A 53 -3.87 8.29 -3.31
CA LEU A 53 -3.55 7.45 -2.15
C LEU A 53 -4.58 7.58 -1.03
N LEU A 54 -4.94 8.80 -0.64
CA LEU A 54 -5.88 9.06 0.45
C LEU A 54 -7.30 8.56 0.12
N GLU A 55 -7.74 8.67 -1.12
CA GLU A 55 -9.04 8.13 -1.54
C GLU A 55 -9.03 6.59 -1.55
N LEU A 56 -7.92 5.97 -1.99
CA LEU A 56 -7.74 4.52 -1.91
C LEU A 56 -7.79 4.03 -0.45
N GLU A 57 -7.05 4.67 0.46
CA GLU A 57 -7.06 4.34 1.89
C GLU A 57 -8.46 4.48 2.50
N LYS A 58 -9.17 5.56 2.19
CA LYS A 58 -10.54 5.80 2.66
C LYS A 58 -11.47 4.67 2.25
N ARG A 59 -11.43 4.24 0.99
CA ARG A 59 -12.27 3.13 0.51
C ARG A 59 -11.84 1.80 1.10
N ALA A 60 -10.55 1.56 1.29
CA ALA A 60 -10.04 0.34 1.90
C ALA A 60 -10.53 0.21 3.35
N LYS A 61 -10.55 1.31 4.11
CA LYS A 61 -11.15 1.38 5.45
C LYS A 61 -12.65 1.07 5.45
N ILE A 62 -13.40 1.63 4.50
CA ILE A 62 -14.84 1.37 4.36
C ILE A 62 -15.12 -0.12 4.08
N LEU A 63 -14.23 -0.78 3.35
CA LEU A 63 -14.30 -2.21 3.03
C LEU A 63 -13.72 -3.13 4.12
N ASP A 64 -13.41 -2.59 5.31
CA ASP A 64 -12.84 -3.31 6.48
C ASP A 64 -11.51 -4.04 6.21
N TYR A 65 -10.70 -3.54 5.26
CA TYR A 65 -9.33 -4.02 5.12
C TYR A 65 -8.45 -3.52 6.28
N SER A 66 -7.59 -4.40 6.78
CA SER A 66 -6.78 -4.14 7.98
C SER A 66 -5.53 -3.29 7.71
N PHE A 67 -4.90 -3.44 6.54
CA PHE A 67 -3.64 -2.80 6.23
C PHE A 67 -3.43 -2.55 4.73
N ILE A 68 -2.48 -1.67 4.42
CA ILE A 68 -1.89 -1.52 3.08
C ILE A 68 -0.37 -1.65 3.21
N SER A 69 0.24 -2.52 2.41
CA SER A 69 1.70 -2.61 2.23
C SER A 69 2.17 -1.87 0.98
N ILE A 70 3.39 -1.35 1.00
CA ILE A 70 4.00 -0.60 -0.10
C ILE A 70 5.48 -0.96 -0.19
N LEU A 71 5.98 -1.12 -1.42
CA LEU A 71 7.40 -0.99 -1.71
C LEU A 71 7.62 0.38 -2.36
N GLY A 72 8.31 1.29 -1.68
CA GLY A 72 8.33 2.69 -2.08
C GLY A 72 9.47 3.51 -1.49
N HIS A 73 9.54 4.78 -1.86
CA HIS A 73 10.60 5.68 -1.42
C HIS A 73 10.50 5.98 0.08
N GLU A 74 11.60 5.79 0.80
CA GLU A 74 11.77 5.95 2.26
C GLU A 74 11.26 7.29 2.84
N SER A 75 11.17 8.35 2.03
CA SER A 75 10.72 9.67 2.48
C SER A 75 9.32 10.08 2.01
N TYR A 76 8.75 9.39 1.02
CA TYR A 76 7.48 9.79 0.43
C TYR A 76 6.29 9.31 1.28
N TYR A 77 6.27 8.02 1.60
CA TYR A 77 5.14 7.35 2.25
C TYR A 77 5.04 7.57 3.77
N PRO A 78 6.14 7.80 4.53
CA PRO A 78 6.02 8.10 5.96
C PRO A 78 5.21 9.35 6.28
N ARG A 79 5.14 10.30 5.35
CA ARG A 79 4.27 11.50 5.46
C ARG A 79 2.77 11.16 5.54
N PHE A 80 2.39 9.95 5.15
CA PHE A 80 1.02 9.44 5.24
C PHE A 80 0.85 8.41 6.36
N GLY A 81 1.83 8.22 7.24
CA GLY A 81 1.75 7.28 8.37
C GLY A 81 2.12 5.84 8.02
N TYR A 82 2.78 5.61 6.87
CA TYR A 82 3.42 4.33 6.59
C TYR A 82 4.71 4.21 7.41
N VAL A 83 4.97 3.01 7.92
CA VAL A 83 6.17 2.69 8.69
C VAL A 83 6.84 1.44 8.10
N PRO A 84 8.15 1.21 8.32
CA PRO A 84 8.77 -0.06 7.94
C PRO A 84 7.98 -1.27 8.44
N ALA A 85 7.68 -2.23 7.56
CA ALA A 85 6.84 -3.38 7.90
C ALA A 85 7.45 -4.28 8.98
N SER A 86 8.78 -4.24 9.13
CA SER A 86 9.52 -4.93 10.18
C SER A 86 9.12 -4.50 11.60
N GLN A 87 8.51 -3.31 11.78
CA GLN A 87 7.94 -2.90 13.08
C GLN A 87 6.82 -3.85 13.56
N TYR A 88 6.16 -4.53 12.63
CA TYR A 88 5.14 -5.56 12.89
C TYR A 88 5.67 -6.99 12.69
N GLN A 89 6.99 -7.18 12.55
CA GLN A 89 7.59 -8.46 12.18
C GLN A 89 7.05 -9.02 10.85
N ILE A 90 6.69 -8.12 9.93
CA ILE A 90 6.23 -8.46 8.57
C ILE A 90 7.39 -8.26 7.60
N GLN A 91 7.62 -9.23 6.73
CA GLN A 91 8.75 -9.24 5.79
C GLN A 91 8.27 -9.29 4.34
N ALA A 92 9.06 -8.72 3.44
CA ALA A 92 8.88 -8.90 2.01
C ALA A 92 9.30 -10.34 1.61
N PRO A 93 8.72 -10.92 0.55
CA PRO A 93 9.09 -12.25 0.08
C PRO A 93 10.41 -12.28 -0.71
N PHE A 94 11.11 -11.15 -0.81
CA PHE A 94 12.38 -10.97 -1.51
C PHE A 94 13.21 -9.87 -0.83
N GLU A 95 14.49 -9.80 -1.17
CA GLU A 95 15.43 -8.84 -0.56
C GLU A 95 15.12 -7.40 -0.99
N VAL A 96 14.92 -6.52 -0.02
CA VAL A 96 14.67 -5.09 -0.19
C VAL A 96 15.22 -4.31 1.01
N PRO A 97 15.62 -3.04 0.83
CA PRO A 97 15.91 -2.16 1.96
C PRO A 97 14.70 -2.08 2.90
N ASN A 98 14.96 -2.17 4.20
CA ASN A 98 13.93 -2.22 5.23
C ASN A 98 13.06 -0.94 5.24
N GLU A 99 13.69 0.20 5.00
CA GLU A 99 13.09 1.53 4.87
C GLU A 99 12.15 1.68 3.67
N ASN A 100 12.31 0.84 2.65
CA ASN A 100 11.49 0.90 1.44
C ASN A 100 10.27 -0.01 1.51
N PHE A 101 10.32 -1.08 2.33
CA PHE A 101 9.19 -1.96 2.52
C PHE A 101 8.36 -1.55 3.73
N MET A 102 7.24 -0.90 3.45
CA MET A 102 6.42 -0.22 4.43
C MET A 102 5.02 -0.82 4.52
N ILE A 103 4.38 -0.59 5.66
CA ILE A 103 2.99 -0.95 5.92
C ILE A 103 2.30 0.17 6.69
N LYS A 104 1.00 0.30 6.48
CA LYS A 104 0.13 1.15 7.27
C LYS A 104 -1.07 0.35 7.75
N GLU A 105 -1.27 0.35 9.05
CA GLU A 105 -2.52 -0.10 9.66
C GLU A 105 -3.65 0.88 9.30
N LEU A 106 -4.76 0.36 8.81
CA LEU A 106 -5.91 1.17 8.41
C LEU A 106 -6.92 1.38 9.56
N ILE A 107 -7.00 0.39 10.45
CA ILE A 107 -7.91 0.35 11.60
C ILE A 107 -7.06 -0.09 12.80
N ASP A 108 -7.01 0.75 13.83
CA ASP A 108 -6.16 0.58 15.00
C ASP A 108 -6.29 -0.82 15.62
N GLY A 109 -5.16 -1.47 15.86
CA GLY A 109 -5.05 -2.78 16.51
C GLY A 109 -5.34 -4.00 15.60
N ARG A 110 -5.69 -3.82 14.32
CA ARG A 110 -5.92 -4.95 13.40
C ARG A 110 -4.64 -5.70 12.99
N LEU A 111 -3.47 -5.07 13.10
CA LEU A 111 -2.15 -5.67 12.89
C LEU A 111 -1.54 -6.23 14.18
N GLU A 112 -2.18 -6.07 15.33
CA GLU A 112 -1.66 -6.63 16.58
C GLU A 112 -1.56 -8.16 16.50
N GLY A 113 -0.37 -8.68 16.82
CA GLY A 113 -0.08 -10.12 16.72
C GLY A 113 -0.06 -10.69 15.30
N LYS A 114 -0.11 -9.84 14.26
CA LYS A 114 0.00 -10.26 12.86
C LYS A 114 1.45 -10.15 12.40
N SER A 115 2.07 -11.30 12.17
CA SER A 115 3.45 -11.40 11.67
C SER A 115 3.56 -12.45 10.57
N GLY A 116 4.61 -12.36 9.77
CA GLY A 116 4.87 -13.30 8.68
C GLY A 116 5.46 -12.65 7.44
N VAL A 117 5.32 -13.32 6.30
CA VAL A 117 5.79 -12.85 5.00
C VAL A 117 4.60 -12.42 4.16
N ILE A 118 4.72 -11.29 3.49
CA ILE A 118 3.72 -10.85 2.51
C ILE A 118 3.78 -11.77 1.29
N GLN A 119 2.63 -12.30 0.91
CA GLN A 119 2.43 -13.09 -0.30
C GLN A 119 1.62 -12.27 -1.30
N TYR A 120 2.27 -11.93 -2.43
CA TYR A 120 1.63 -11.29 -3.57
C TYR A 120 0.89 -12.31 -4.43
N SER A 121 -0.10 -11.85 -5.21
CA SER A 121 -0.73 -12.68 -6.25
C SER A 121 0.23 -12.95 -7.40
N GLU A 122 -0.05 -13.98 -8.22
CA GLU A 122 0.76 -14.30 -9.41
C GLU A 122 0.92 -13.14 -10.41
N ALA A 123 0.01 -12.17 -10.42
CA ALA A 123 0.11 -10.98 -11.26
C ALA A 123 1.36 -10.09 -10.97
N PHE A 124 2.10 -10.37 -9.88
CA PHE A 124 3.34 -9.68 -9.50
C PHE A 124 4.61 -10.45 -9.87
N ASN A 125 4.49 -11.61 -10.54
CA ASN A 125 5.60 -12.45 -10.99
C ASN A 125 5.90 -12.28 -12.48
#